data_AF-A0AAE4TJC8-F1
#
_entry.id   AF-A0AAE4TJC8-F1
#
_cell.length_a   1.000
_cell.length_b   1.000
_cell.length_c   1.000
_cell.angle_alpha   90.00
_cell.angle_beta   90.00
_cell.angle_gamma   90.00
#
_symmetry.space_group_name_H-M   'P 1'
#
loop_
_entity.id
_entity.type
_entity.pdbx_description
1 polymer ?
#
loop_
_entity_poly.entity_id
_entity_poly.type
_entity_poly.pdbx_seq_one_letter_code
_entity_poly.pdbx_strand_id
1 'polypeptide(L)'
;MPIYNNFSQIKIDDARIDETCNAYFKWKDLNTYISNNSHRGINMPDAISEPMACYCLGFLWNRGNEVGDATDPNTGKKIEFKATSRFDGDLSSFGPKTQFDDLVFLRFKLDKNLLYIYDLKINSDEFGKYPANRSETIQDQKNQGRRPHVSLKSLFVDAYNLVPDIIFDIRRCRIIEDNR
;
A
#
# COMPACT_ATOMS: atom_id res chain seq x y z
N MET A 1 -1.55 20.08 21.62
CA MET A 1 -0.86 18.79 21.49
C MET A 1 -1.92 17.74 21.18
N PRO A 2 -1.84 16.96 20.09
CA PRO A 2 -2.87 15.98 19.83
C PRO A 2 -2.72 14.81 20.81
N ILE A 3 -3.85 14.40 21.38
CA ILE A 3 -4.00 13.26 22.28
C ILE A 3 -4.02 12.01 21.39
N TYR A 4 -2.87 11.36 21.21
CA TYR A 4 -2.82 10.00 20.68
C TYR A 4 -3.07 9.03 21.82
N ASN A 5 -4.34 8.88 22.21
CA ASN A 5 -4.74 7.80 23.10
C ASN A 5 -4.42 6.44 22.44
N ASN A 6 -3.94 5.51 23.26
CA ASN A 6 -3.52 4.14 22.95
C ASN A 6 -4.54 3.33 22.13
N PHE A 7 -4.59 3.54 20.82
CA PHE A 7 -5.27 2.64 19.90
C PHE A 7 -4.21 1.97 19.03
N SER A 8 -3.88 0.74 19.38
CA SER A 8 -3.03 -0.13 18.55
C SER A 8 -3.66 -0.37 17.18
N GLN A 9 -4.99 -0.29 17.08
CA GLN A 9 -5.75 -0.43 15.85
C GLN A 9 -6.78 0.71 15.73
N ILE A 10 -6.82 1.35 14.57
CA ILE A 10 -7.64 2.52 14.30
C ILE A 10 -8.62 2.22 13.17
N LYS A 11 -9.92 2.37 13.43
CA LYS A 11 -10.92 2.43 12.36
C LYS A 11 -10.84 3.78 11.66
N ILE A 12 -10.79 3.78 10.33
CA ILE A 12 -10.85 5.00 9.52
C ILE A 12 -12.32 5.33 9.27
N ASP A 13 -12.80 6.41 9.88
CA ASP A 13 -14.13 6.96 9.69
C ASP A 13 -14.13 8.06 8.61
N ASP A 14 -15.30 8.62 8.32
CA ASP A 14 -15.48 9.64 7.27
C ASP A 14 -14.62 10.90 7.52
N ALA A 15 -14.48 11.33 8.78
CA ALA A 15 -13.65 12.48 9.11
C ALA A 15 -12.15 12.20 8.86
N ARG A 16 -11.67 11.00 9.24
CA ARG A 16 -10.27 10.62 9.02
C ARG A 16 -9.94 10.39 7.56
N ILE A 17 -10.85 9.80 6.76
CA ILE A 17 -10.59 9.62 5.33
C ILE A 17 -10.58 10.97 4.61
N ASP A 18 -11.42 11.92 5.01
CA ASP A 18 -11.41 13.29 4.47
C ASP A 18 -10.07 13.99 4.78
N GLU A 19 -9.57 13.88 6.01
CA GLU A 19 -8.25 14.40 6.38
C GLU A 19 -7.12 13.72 5.59
N THR A 20 -7.22 12.42 5.37
CA THR A 20 -6.24 11.65 4.59
C THR A 20 -6.24 12.05 3.12
N CYS A 21 -7.41 12.28 2.52
CA CYS A 21 -7.53 12.82 1.16
C CYS A 21 -6.93 14.23 1.06
N ASN A 22 -7.16 15.08 2.07
CA ASN A 22 -6.52 16.39 2.14
C ASN A 22 -4.98 16.30 2.26
N ALA A 23 -4.46 15.34 3.02
CA ALA A 23 -3.03 15.08 3.13
C ALA A 23 -2.43 14.61 1.80
N TYR A 24 -3.13 13.77 1.04
CA TYR A 24 -2.74 13.38 -0.32
C TYR A 24 -2.54 14.59 -1.24
N PHE A 25 -3.45 15.56 -1.25
CA PHE A 25 -3.30 16.73 -2.11
C PHE A 25 -2.10 17.60 -1.72
N LYS A 26 -1.87 17.80 -0.42
CA LYS A 26 -0.68 18.52 0.07
C LYS A 26 0.62 17.81 -0.31
N TRP A 27 0.67 16.48 -0.15
CA TRP A 27 1.81 15.69 -0.57
C TRP A 27 1.99 15.75 -2.09
N LYS A 28 0.92 15.66 -2.88
CA LYS A 28 0.96 15.70 -4.34
C LYS A 28 1.51 17.04 -4.84
N ASP A 29 1.08 18.14 -4.24
CA ASP A 29 1.56 19.49 -4.58
C ASP A 29 3.06 19.60 -4.30
N LEU A 30 3.51 19.17 -3.12
CA LEU A 30 4.93 19.16 -2.76
C LEU A 30 5.75 18.24 -3.69
N ASN A 31 5.24 17.04 -3.96
CA ASN A 31 5.88 16.08 -4.87
C ASN A 31 6.06 16.67 -6.26
N THR A 32 5.02 17.32 -6.81
CA THR A 32 5.05 17.97 -8.12
C THR A 32 6.09 19.10 -8.14
N TYR A 33 6.13 19.90 -7.08
CA TYR A 33 7.13 20.97 -6.94
C TYR A 33 8.57 20.42 -6.92
N ILE A 34 8.84 19.38 -6.12
CA ILE A 34 10.17 18.78 -6.01
C ILE A 34 10.58 18.07 -7.31
N SER A 35 9.67 17.31 -7.93
CA SER A 35 9.99 16.53 -9.13
C SER A 35 10.37 17.41 -10.32
N ASN A 36 9.73 18.58 -10.44
CA ASN A 36 10.05 19.56 -11.48
C ASN A 36 11.46 20.16 -11.33
N ASN A 37 12.02 20.14 -10.12
CA ASN A 37 13.33 20.72 -9.83
C ASN A 37 14.46 19.66 -9.77
N SER A 38 14.14 18.41 -9.39
CA SER A 38 15.14 17.40 -9.04
C SER A 38 15.08 16.11 -9.87
N HIS A 39 14.13 15.97 -10.79
CA HIS A 39 13.83 14.74 -11.55
C HIS A 39 13.46 13.51 -10.70
N ARG A 40 13.46 13.61 -9.36
CA ARG A 40 13.01 12.57 -8.43
C ARG A 40 11.71 12.97 -7.76
N GLY A 41 10.79 12.01 -7.69
CA GLY A 41 9.59 12.13 -6.88
C GLY A 41 9.83 11.75 -5.43
N ILE A 42 8.93 12.19 -4.56
CA ILE A 42 8.80 11.76 -3.18
C ILE A 42 8.04 10.44 -3.18
N ASN A 43 8.46 9.49 -2.33
CA ASN A 43 7.71 8.26 -2.13
C ASN A 43 6.30 8.54 -1.59
N MET A 44 5.35 7.65 -1.89
CA MET A 44 4.01 7.71 -1.29
C MET A 44 4.13 7.46 0.22
N PRO A 45 3.66 8.36 1.10
CA PRO A 45 3.74 8.17 2.53
C PRO A 45 2.72 7.15 3.03
N ASP A 46 3.18 6.26 3.92
CA ASP A 46 2.35 5.26 4.60
C ASP A 46 1.17 5.88 5.34
N ALA A 47 1.38 7.03 5.98
CA ALA A 47 0.34 7.82 6.64
C ALA A 47 -0.76 8.37 5.71
N ILE A 48 -0.60 8.24 4.38
CA ILE A 48 -1.62 8.54 3.38
C ILE A 48 -2.17 7.24 2.80
N SER A 49 -1.29 6.32 2.38
CA SER A 49 -1.73 5.12 1.66
C SER A 49 -2.46 4.10 2.52
N GLU A 50 -1.96 3.82 3.72
CA GLU A 50 -2.52 2.80 4.61
C GLU A 50 -3.93 3.16 5.10
N PRO A 51 -4.20 4.37 5.63
CA PRO A 51 -5.56 4.73 6.04
C PRO A 51 -6.56 4.78 4.88
N MET A 52 -6.13 5.20 3.66
CA MET A 52 -7.01 5.11 2.48
C MET A 52 -7.38 3.67 2.15
N ALA A 53 -6.41 2.76 2.16
CA ALA A 53 -6.66 1.35 1.91
C ALA A 53 -7.54 0.72 2.99
N CYS A 54 -7.29 1.03 4.27
CA CYS A 54 -8.12 0.58 5.39
C CYS A 54 -9.57 1.02 5.24
N TYR A 55 -9.81 2.28 4.87
CA TYR A 55 -11.16 2.79 4.61
C TYR A 55 -11.86 2.02 3.48
N CYS A 56 -11.17 1.83 2.36
CA CYS A 56 -11.77 1.18 1.18
C CYS A 56 -12.05 -0.31 1.42
N LEU A 57 -11.14 -1.01 2.11
CA LEU A 57 -11.21 -2.45 2.31
C LEU A 57 -11.97 -2.84 3.60
N GLY A 58 -12.25 -1.89 4.49
CA GLY A 58 -12.88 -2.15 5.78
C GLY A 58 -11.92 -2.73 6.83
N PHE A 59 -10.62 -2.46 6.69
CA PHE A 59 -9.59 -2.91 7.64
C PHE A 59 -9.35 -1.90 8.77
N LEU A 60 -8.74 -2.37 9.85
CA LEU A 60 -8.25 -1.52 10.93
C LEU A 60 -6.78 -1.17 10.69
N TRP A 61 -6.46 0.13 10.74
CA TRP A 61 -5.09 0.60 10.58
C TRP A 61 -4.26 0.33 11.83
N ASN A 62 -3.17 -0.41 11.70
CA ASN A 62 -2.31 -0.74 12.82
C ASN A 62 -1.37 0.45 13.15
N ARG A 63 -1.15 0.72 14.43
CA ARG A 63 -0.27 1.77 14.92
C ARG A 63 0.58 1.27 16.09
N GLY A 64 1.74 1.90 16.28
CA GLY A 64 2.64 1.55 17.37
C GLY A 64 3.39 0.25 17.10
N ASN A 65 3.34 -0.70 18.03
CA ASN A 65 4.09 -1.97 17.96
C ASN A 65 3.31 -3.13 17.33
N GLU A 66 2.14 -2.87 16.74
CA GLU A 66 1.37 -3.90 16.04
C GLU A 66 2.09 -4.40 14.80
N VAL A 67 1.95 -5.71 14.52
CA VAL A 67 2.55 -6.35 13.35
C VAL A 67 1.68 -6.13 12.12
N GLY A 68 2.31 -5.81 11.00
CA GLY A 68 1.65 -5.51 9.72
C GLY A 68 1.04 -4.11 9.72
N ASP A 69 0.69 -3.64 8.53
CA ASP A 69 0.19 -2.27 8.32
C ASP A 69 -1.29 -2.15 8.68
N ALA A 70 -2.05 -3.25 8.55
CA ALA A 70 -3.45 -3.32 8.97
C ALA A 70 -3.86 -4.71 9.48
N THR A 71 -5.04 -4.76 10.09
CA THR A 71 -5.69 -6.00 10.50
C THR A 71 -7.10 -6.06 9.92
N ASP A 72 -7.47 -7.17 9.28
CA ASP A 72 -8.87 -7.43 8.94
C ASP A 72 -9.66 -7.73 10.23
N PRO A 73 -10.65 -6.90 10.61
CA PRO A 73 -11.40 -7.08 11.84
C PRO A 73 -12.27 -8.34 11.85
N ASN A 74 -12.58 -8.91 10.69
CA ASN A 74 -13.47 -10.08 10.59
C ASN A 74 -12.71 -11.39 10.73
N THR A 75 -11.47 -11.46 10.22
CA THR A 75 -10.67 -12.69 10.18
C THR A 75 -9.44 -12.64 11.09
N GLY A 76 -9.03 -11.45 11.52
CA GLY A 76 -7.79 -11.23 12.26
C GLY A 76 -6.51 -11.24 11.40
N LYS A 77 -6.64 -11.42 10.07
CA LYS A 77 -5.51 -11.44 9.14
C LYS A 77 -4.69 -10.15 9.21
N LYS A 78 -3.36 -10.31 9.20
CA LYS A 78 -2.39 -9.22 9.12
C LYS A 78 -2.11 -8.87 7.67
N ILE A 79 -2.30 -7.60 7.35
CA ILE A 79 -2.22 -7.08 5.99
C ILE A 79 -0.93 -6.26 5.86
N GLU A 80 -0.17 -6.52 4.81
CA GLU A 80 0.93 -5.65 4.35
C GLU A 80 0.43 -4.81 3.19
N PHE A 81 0.66 -3.51 3.24
CA PHE A 81 0.43 -2.59 2.13
C PHE A 81 1.74 -2.28 1.42
N LYS A 82 1.66 -2.16 0.10
CA LYS A 82 2.73 -1.55 -0.70
C LYS A 82 2.12 -0.52 -1.63
N ALA A 83 2.61 0.72 -1.52
CA ALA A 83 2.08 1.83 -2.28
C ALA A 83 3.09 2.38 -3.29
N THR A 84 2.61 2.74 -4.48
CA THR A 84 3.38 3.45 -5.49
C THR A 84 2.58 4.59 -6.09
N SER A 85 3.24 5.73 -6.29
CA SER A 85 2.75 6.85 -7.11
C SER A 85 3.35 6.88 -8.52
N ARG A 86 4.32 6.00 -8.79
CA ARG A 86 4.80 5.72 -10.14
C ARG A 86 3.86 4.68 -10.75
N PHE A 87 2.95 5.13 -11.62
CA PHE A 87 1.89 4.25 -12.10
C PHE A 87 2.38 3.19 -13.09
N ASP A 88 3.33 3.54 -13.95
CA ASP A 88 3.82 2.66 -15.03
C ASP A 88 4.96 1.73 -14.59
N GLY A 89 5.33 1.75 -13.31
CA GLY A 89 6.31 0.81 -12.75
C GLY A 89 6.45 0.98 -11.26
N ASP A 90 6.91 -0.05 -10.57
CA ASP A 90 7.08 -0.03 -9.12
C ASP A 90 8.34 -0.77 -8.69
N LEU A 91 8.79 -0.47 -7.47
CA LEU A 91 9.84 -1.22 -6.81
C LEU A 91 9.53 -1.26 -5.32
N SER A 92 8.78 -2.29 -4.95
CA SER A 92 8.32 -2.54 -3.59
C SER A 92 9.42 -3.23 -2.79
N SER A 93 9.66 -2.77 -1.57
CA SER A 93 10.77 -3.20 -0.72
C SER A 93 10.25 -3.85 0.56
N PHE A 94 10.72 -5.05 0.88
CA PHE A 94 10.20 -5.87 1.98
C PHE A 94 11.28 -6.20 2.99
N GLY A 95 11.05 -5.89 4.27
CA GLY A 95 12.00 -6.17 5.33
C GLY A 95 12.34 -7.67 5.44
N PRO A 96 13.55 -8.04 5.87
CA PRO A 96 13.94 -9.45 6.00
C PRO A 96 13.06 -10.22 6.99
N LYS A 97 12.47 -9.51 7.97
CA LYS A 97 11.57 -10.07 9.00
C LYS A 97 10.08 -9.78 8.75
N THR A 98 9.73 -9.14 7.64
CA THR A 98 8.32 -8.84 7.31
C THR A 98 7.53 -10.13 7.17
N GLN A 99 6.40 -10.21 7.86
CA GLN A 99 5.42 -11.30 7.81
C GLN A 99 4.01 -10.72 7.75
N PHE A 100 3.16 -11.33 6.94
CA PHE A 100 1.77 -10.95 6.69
C PHE A 100 0.98 -12.16 6.17
N ASP A 101 -0.32 -12.13 6.43
CA ASP A 101 -1.28 -13.13 5.94
C ASP A 101 -1.79 -12.77 4.53
N ASP A 102 -1.73 -11.48 4.18
CA ASP A 102 -2.15 -10.97 2.88
C ASP A 102 -1.38 -9.71 2.45
N LEU A 103 -1.24 -9.52 1.14
CA LEU A 103 -0.50 -8.42 0.52
C LEU A 103 -1.43 -7.61 -0.38
N VAL A 104 -1.56 -6.33 -0.08
CA VAL A 104 -2.39 -5.41 -0.87
C VAL A 104 -1.50 -4.37 -1.57
N PHE A 105 -1.67 -4.26 -2.88
CA PHE A 105 -0.93 -3.33 -3.72
C PHE A 105 -1.75 -2.09 -4.09
N LEU A 106 -1.22 -0.91 -3.76
CA LEU A 106 -1.87 0.39 -3.88
C LEU A 106 -1.20 1.22 -4.97
N ARG A 107 -1.90 1.46 -6.08
CA ARG A 107 -1.38 2.20 -7.23
C ARG A 107 -2.09 3.54 -7.36
N PHE A 108 -1.37 4.63 -7.06
CA PHE A 108 -1.89 5.98 -7.16
C PHE A 108 -1.69 6.54 -8.58
N LYS A 109 -2.79 6.81 -9.28
CA LYS A 109 -2.79 7.49 -10.59
C LYS A 109 -2.91 9.00 -10.40
N LEU A 110 -1.77 9.67 -10.28
CA LEU A 110 -1.71 11.07 -9.86
C LEU A 110 -2.46 12.03 -10.78
N ASP A 111 -2.40 11.85 -12.10
CA ASP A 111 -3.08 12.71 -13.08
C ASP A 111 -4.62 12.64 -12.98
N LYS A 112 -5.14 11.51 -12.49
CA LYS A 112 -6.58 11.30 -12.29
C LYS A 112 -7.04 11.45 -10.85
N ASN A 113 -6.11 11.51 -9.89
CA ASN A 113 -6.39 11.46 -8.45
C ASN A 113 -7.17 10.20 -8.06
N LEU A 114 -6.81 9.06 -8.67
CA LEU A 114 -7.42 7.77 -8.40
C LEU A 114 -6.44 6.88 -7.64
N LEU A 115 -6.95 6.10 -6.70
CA LEU A 115 -6.26 5.00 -6.07
C LEU A 115 -6.85 3.70 -6.61
N TYR A 116 -6.00 2.87 -7.23
CA TYR A 116 -6.33 1.52 -7.66
C TYR A 116 -5.80 0.55 -6.61
N ILE A 117 -6.68 -0.26 -6.04
CA ILE A 117 -6.39 -1.20 -4.96
C ILE A 117 -6.47 -2.61 -5.54
N TYR A 118 -5.42 -3.41 -5.30
CA TYR A 118 -5.35 -4.82 -5.67
C TYR A 118 -5.10 -5.63 -4.41
N ASP A 119 -6.07 -6.43 -4.01
CA ASP A 119 -5.89 -7.51 -3.05
C ASP A 119 -5.25 -8.69 -3.79
N LEU A 120 -3.97 -8.96 -3.51
CA LEU A 120 -3.22 -9.99 -4.22
C LEU A 120 -3.49 -11.40 -3.68
N LYS A 121 -4.20 -11.52 -2.54
CA LYS A 121 -4.60 -12.79 -1.92
C LYS A 121 -3.43 -13.74 -1.75
N ILE A 122 -2.30 -13.22 -1.30
CA ILE A 122 -1.04 -13.96 -1.16
C ILE A 122 -0.40 -13.72 0.19
N ASN A 123 -0.06 -14.80 0.90
CA ASN A 123 0.62 -14.71 2.18
C ASN A 123 2.16 -14.64 2.02
N SER A 124 2.86 -14.39 3.12
CA SER A 124 4.33 -14.27 3.12
C SER A 124 5.08 -15.50 2.61
N ASP A 125 4.58 -16.71 2.86
CA ASP A 125 5.25 -17.96 2.47
C ASP A 125 5.10 -18.21 0.96
N GLU A 126 3.94 -17.92 0.40
CA GLU A 126 3.69 -17.97 -1.03
C GLU A 126 4.45 -16.87 -1.76
N PHE A 127 4.41 -15.65 -1.24
CA PHE A 127 5.15 -14.52 -1.78
C PHE A 127 6.67 -14.78 -1.80
N GLY A 128 7.20 -15.42 -0.76
CA GLY A 128 8.61 -15.78 -0.66
C GLY A 128 9.13 -16.64 -1.81
N LYS A 129 8.26 -17.40 -2.50
CA LYS A 129 8.63 -18.28 -3.63
C LYS A 129 8.85 -17.53 -4.94
N TYR A 130 8.39 -16.28 -5.05
CA TYR A 130 8.55 -15.49 -6.27
C TYR A 130 10.01 -15.08 -6.48
N PRO A 131 10.45 -14.90 -7.74
CA PRO A 131 11.80 -14.45 -8.02
C PRO A 131 12.01 -13.01 -7.56
N ALA A 132 13.10 -12.76 -6.83
CA ALA A 132 13.59 -11.42 -6.55
C ALA A 132 14.54 -10.92 -7.64
N ASN A 133 15.28 -11.85 -8.26
CA ASN A 133 16.12 -11.62 -9.43
C ASN A 133 16.25 -12.93 -10.23
N ARG A 134 17.18 -13.00 -11.19
CA ARG A 134 17.37 -14.18 -12.07
C ARG A 134 17.83 -15.44 -11.32
N SER A 135 18.50 -15.29 -10.19
CA SER A 135 19.17 -16.38 -9.47
C SER A 135 18.57 -16.66 -8.09
N GLU A 136 17.76 -15.76 -7.54
CA GLU A 136 17.31 -15.80 -6.16
C GLU A 136 15.82 -15.50 -6.05
N THR A 137 15.15 -16.24 -5.17
CA THR A 137 13.79 -15.95 -4.72
C THR A 137 13.77 -14.80 -3.70
N ILE A 138 12.58 -14.28 -3.43
CA ILE A 138 12.34 -13.31 -2.36
C ILE A 138 12.78 -13.89 -1.01
N GLN A 139 12.46 -15.16 -0.74
CA GLN A 139 12.84 -15.80 0.51
C GLN A 139 14.36 -16.00 0.61
N ASP A 140 15.06 -16.30 -0.48
CA ASP A 140 16.52 -16.39 -0.48
C ASP A 140 17.18 -15.08 -0.04
N GLN A 141 16.69 -13.94 -0.56
CA GLN A 141 17.20 -12.64 -0.13
C GLN A 141 16.88 -12.34 1.34
N LYS A 142 15.67 -12.66 1.81
CA LYS A 142 15.28 -12.48 3.22
C LYS A 142 16.13 -13.32 4.17
N ASN A 143 16.41 -14.58 3.81
CA ASN A 143 17.26 -15.49 4.58
C ASN A 143 18.69 -14.98 4.72
N GLN A 144 19.18 -14.23 3.74
CA GLN A 144 20.48 -13.55 3.79
C GLN A 144 20.44 -12.22 4.57
N GLY A 145 19.31 -11.87 5.19
CA GLY A 145 19.11 -10.60 5.90
C GLY A 145 18.96 -9.39 4.97
N ARG A 146 18.80 -9.59 3.65
CA ARG A 146 18.64 -8.52 2.66
C ARG A 146 17.17 -8.13 2.51
N ARG A 147 16.95 -6.92 2.00
CA ARG A 147 15.63 -6.39 1.66
C ARG A 147 15.35 -6.66 0.17
N PRO A 148 14.50 -7.64 -0.19
CA PRO A 148 14.12 -7.83 -1.58
C PRO A 148 13.37 -6.62 -2.13
N HIS A 149 13.70 -6.27 -3.38
CA HIS A 149 13.10 -5.19 -4.15
C HIS A 149 12.50 -5.77 -5.42
N VAL A 150 11.18 -5.78 -5.52
CA VAL A 150 10.46 -6.42 -6.64
C VAL A 150 9.36 -5.51 -7.17
N SER A 151 8.98 -5.71 -8.44
CA SER A 151 7.82 -5.04 -9.03
C SER A 151 6.57 -5.90 -8.83
N LEU A 152 5.66 -5.45 -7.96
CA LEU A 152 4.38 -6.11 -7.76
C LEU A 152 3.48 -5.98 -9.00
N LYS A 153 3.63 -4.89 -9.76
CA LYS A 153 2.93 -4.74 -11.04
C LYS A 153 3.33 -5.86 -12.00
N SER A 154 4.63 -6.07 -12.22
CA SER A 154 5.09 -7.11 -13.14
C SER A 154 4.81 -8.52 -12.64
N LEU A 155 5.01 -8.78 -11.34
CA LEU A 155 4.83 -10.11 -10.76
C LEU A 155 3.37 -10.56 -10.67
N PHE A 156 2.43 -9.61 -10.52
CA PHE A 156 1.03 -9.93 -10.28
C PHE A 156 0.09 -9.29 -11.29
N VAL A 157 0.05 -7.96 -11.34
CA VAL A 157 -0.95 -7.23 -12.15
C VAL A 157 -0.82 -7.59 -13.63
N ASP A 158 0.38 -7.50 -14.19
CA ASP A 158 0.62 -7.79 -15.61
C ASP A 158 0.64 -9.29 -15.87
N ALA A 159 1.27 -10.07 -14.99
CA ALA A 159 1.42 -11.52 -15.16
C ALA A 159 0.08 -12.27 -15.17
N TYR A 160 -0.89 -11.82 -14.36
CA TYR A 160 -2.21 -12.43 -14.26
C TYR A 160 -3.31 -11.57 -14.88
N ASN A 161 -2.96 -10.46 -15.55
CA ASN A 161 -3.90 -9.50 -16.12
C ASN A 161 -4.99 -9.08 -15.12
N LEU A 162 -4.58 -8.76 -13.89
CA LEU A 162 -5.50 -8.41 -12.80
C LEU A 162 -6.17 -7.06 -13.08
N VAL A 163 -7.45 -6.99 -12.77
CA VAL A 163 -8.19 -5.74 -12.61
C VAL A 163 -8.14 -5.31 -11.13
N PRO A 164 -8.24 -4.01 -10.82
CA PRO A 164 -8.31 -3.56 -9.43
C PRO A 164 -9.57 -4.12 -8.74
N ASP A 165 -9.45 -4.50 -7.48
CA ASP A 165 -10.60 -4.84 -6.64
C ASP A 165 -11.42 -3.59 -6.31
N ILE A 166 -10.76 -2.44 -6.10
CA ILE A 166 -11.42 -1.17 -5.84
C ILE A 166 -10.73 -0.04 -6.62
N ILE A 167 -11.54 0.87 -7.15
CA ILE A 167 -11.07 2.18 -7.61
C ILE A 167 -11.69 3.27 -6.73
N PHE A 168 -10.83 4.02 -6.05
CA PHE A 168 -11.21 5.11 -5.15
C PHE A 168 -10.88 6.48 -5.77
N ASP A 169 -11.89 7.35 -5.86
CA ASP A 169 -11.75 8.74 -6.28
C ASP A 169 -11.35 9.60 -5.08
N ILE A 170 -10.05 9.91 -4.99
CA ILE A 170 -9.46 10.63 -3.85
C ILE A 170 -10.01 12.07 -3.77
N ARG A 171 -10.37 12.66 -4.91
CA ARG A 171 -10.91 14.03 -4.94
C ARG A 171 -12.33 14.07 -4.41
N ARG A 172 -13.14 13.06 -4.76
CA ARG A 172 -14.54 12.97 -4.34
C ARG A 172 -14.73 12.19 -3.05
N CYS A 173 -13.65 11.66 -2.48
CA CYS A 173 -13.66 10.82 -1.28
C CYS A 173 -14.68 9.69 -1.37
N ARG A 174 -14.68 8.93 -2.47
CA ARG A 174 -15.64 7.82 -2.66
C ARG A 174 -15.09 6.71 -3.53
N ILE A 175 -15.55 5.50 -3.27
CA ILE A 175 -15.38 4.35 -4.15
C ILE A 175 -16.22 4.58 -5.41
N ILE A 176 -15.60 4.42 -6.58
CA ILE A 176 -16.27 4.55 -7.89
C ILE A 176 -16.39 3.22 -8.63
N GLU A 177 -15.65 2.20 -8.20
CA GLU A 177 -15.73 0.82 -8.69
C GLU A 177 -15.35 -0.12 -7.54
N ASP A 178 -16.13 -1.18 -7.34
CA ASP A 178 -15.89 -2.26 -6.36
C ASP A 178 -16.18 -3.59 -7.06
N ASN A 179 -15.13 -4.39 -7.27
CA ASN A 179 -15.11 -5.63 -8.05
C ASN A 179 -14.93 -6.88 -7.16
N ARG A 180 -15.07 -6.74 -5.83
CA ARG A 180 -14.87 -7.83 -4.87
C ARG A 180 -16.02 -8.82 -4.81
#